data_AF-A0A6C0IJA7-F1
#
_entry.id   AF-A0A6C0IJA7-F1
#
_cell.length_a   1.000
_cell.length_b   1.000
_cell.length_c   1.000
_cell.angle_alpha   90.00
_cell.angle_beta   90.00
_cell.angle_gamma   90.00
#
_symmetry.space_group_name_H-M   'P 1'
#
loop_
_entity.id
_entity.type
_entity.pdbx_description
1 polymer ?
#
loop_
_entity_poly.entity_id
_entity_poly.type
_entity_poly.pdbx_seq_one_letter_code
_entity_poly.pdbx_strand_id
1 'polypeptide(L)'
;MQTHLFINYLIFALMYIFSIYFSYLENTQSLGMLSLFVVNTSFLLYMSKDIFYHMTSKGISTSIMQYTIVFGILGSLLINSCALLLENLSLMTLRTKNADLGENNVDMSTKNTILFNDFRTSQKIFFVILTGVIGSFLYYYEDIGINLANSSGYGSTIASVGILGGCAYLLSLSSATFANSKEFSKVRMKGQ
;
A
#
# COMPACT_ATOMS: atom_id res chain seq x y z
N MET A 1 -21.11 10.65 11.53
CA MET A 1 -20.70 9.78 10.39
C MET A 1 -19.21 9.95 10.09
N GLN A 2 -18.69 11.18 9.92
CA GLN A 2 -17.24 11.46 9.74
C GLN A 2 -16.34 10.95 10.88
N THR A 3 -16.78 11.00 12.14
CA THR A 3 -15.97 10.51 13.29
C THR A 3 -15.68 9.02 13.23
N HIS A 4 -16.61 8.20 12.72
CA HIS A 4 -16.41 6.76 12.56
C HIS A 4 -15.46 6.43 11.39
N LEU A 5 -15.52 7.22 10.31
CA LEU A 5 -14.58 7.12 9.19
C LEU A 5 -13.15 7.39 9.66
N PHE A 6 -12.93 8.49 10.39
CA PHE A 6 -11.61 8.84 10.92
C PHE A 6 -11.02 7.74 11.82
N ILE A 7 -11.83 7.16 12.71
CA ILE A 7 -11.42 6.07 13.58
C ILE A 7 -11.01 4.84 12.76
N ASN A 8 -11.76 4.49 11.72
CA ASN A 8 -11.41 3.36 10.85
C ASN A 8 -10.07 3.58 10.13
N TYR A 9 -9.83 4.76 9.56
CA TYR A 9 -8.55 5.11 8.94
C TYR A 9 -7.38 5.04 9.92
N LEU A 10 -7.58 5.52 11.15
CA LEU A 10 -6.56 5.46 12.20
C LEU A 10 -6.24 4.01 12.61
N ILE A 11 -7.26 3.15 12.72
CA ILE A 11 -7.08 1.71 12.98
C ILE A 11 -6.24 1.08 11.85
N PHE A 12 -6.57 1.34 10.59
CA PHE A 12 -5.79 0.83 9.46
C PHE A 12 -4.34 1.33 9.48
N ALA A 13 -4.11 2.60 9.82
CA ALA A 13 -2.77 3.17 9.93
C ALA A 13 -1.95 2.48 11.04
N LEU A 14 -2.54 2.28 12.22
CA LEU A 14 -1.90 1.56 13.31
C LEU A 14 -1.56 0.12 12.92
N MET A 15 -2.51 -0.60 12.31
CA MET A 15 -2.29 -1.96 11.84
C MET A 15 -1.13 -2.02 10.84
N TYR A 16 -1.06 -1.06 9.90
CA TYR A 16 0.03 -0.99 8.91
C TYR A 16 1.39 -0.77 9.59
N ILE A 17 1.47 0.13 10.58
CA ILE A 17 2.70 0.39 11.35
C ILE A 17 3.16 -0.87 12.09
N PHE A 18 2.24 -1.55 12.78
CA PHE A 18 2.57 -2.79 13.49
C PHE A 18 3.02 -3.90 12.52
N SER A 19 2.36 -4.06 11.38
CA SER A 19 2.76 -5.03 10.36
C SER A 19 4.17 -4.74 9.80
N ILE A 20 4.48 -3.46 9.52
CA ILE A 20 5.84 -3.06 9.14
C ILE A 20 6.82 -3.39 10.27
N TYR A 21 6.52 -3.04 11.52
CA TYR A 21 7.40 -3.30 12.66
C TYR A 21 7.72 -4.79 12.82
N PHE A 22 6.70 -5.67 12.75
CA PHE A 22 6.89 -7.12 12.82
C PHE A 22 7.69 -7.70 11.64
N SER A 23 7.74 -7.01 10.50
CA SER A 23 8.58 -7.38 9.36
C SER A 23 10.08 -7.14 9.61
N TYR A 24 10.45 -6.30 10.58
CA TYR A 24 11.86 -6.05 10.95
C TYR A 24 12.38 -6.94 12.07
N LEU A 25 11.49 -7.45 12.93
CA LEU A 25 11.87 -8.37 13.98
C LEU A 25 12.29 -9.73 13.40
N GLU A 26 13.41 -10.25 13.91
CA GLU A 26 13.93 -11.57 13.57
C GLU A 26 12.89 -12.65 13.94
N ASN A 27 12.80 -13.72 13.15
CA ASN A 27 11.80 -14.80 13.20
C ASN A 27 10.36 -14.41 12.80
N THR A 28 9.89 -13.19 13.06
CA THR A 28 8.50 -12.77 12.72
C THR A 28 8.33 -12.19 11.31
N GLN A 29 9.40 -12.09 10.52
CA GLN A 29 9.39 -11.41 9.22
C GLN A 29 8.26 -11.88 8.28
N SER A 30 8.08 -13.20 8.10
CA SER A 30 7.00 -13.72 7.24
C SER A 30 5.61 -13.42 7.78
N LEU A 31 5.45 -13.41 9.11
CA LEU A 31 4.19 -13.07 9.76
C LEU A 31 3.89 -11.58 9.60
N GLY A 32 4.89 -10.72 9.75
CA GLY A 32 4.79 -9.29 9.50
C GLY A 32 4.41 -8.99 8.05
N MET A 33 5.05 -9.66 7.09
CA MET A 33 4.74 -9.52 5.66
C MET A 33 3.34 -10.04 5.29
N LEU A 34 2.90 -11.14 5.89
CA LEU A 34 1.54 -11.67 5.71
C LEU A 34 0.50 -10.74 6.31
N SER A 35 0.76 -10.23 7.52
CA SER A 35 -0.09 -9.24 8.18
C SER A 35 -0.22 -7.98 7.32
N LEU A 36 0.89 -7.51 6.74
CA LEU A 36 0.91 -6.35 5.85
C LEU A 36 0.04 -6.57 4.60
N PHE A 37 0.11 -7.77 4.00
CA PHE A 37 -0.76 -8.16 2.88
C PHE A 37 -2.25 -8.12 3.25
N VAL A 38 -2.60 -8.69 4.41
CA VAL A 38 -3.99 -8.70 4.91
C VAL A 38 -4.48 -7.28 5.13
N VAL A 39 -3.71 -6.45 5.84
CA VAL A 39 -4.07 -5.05 6.12
C VAL A 39 -4.22 -4.25 4.82
N ASN A 40 -3.27 -4.35 3.89
CA ASN A 40 -3.31 -3.64 2.61
C ASN A 40 -4.55 -4.04 1.78
N THR A 41 -4.89 -5.33 1.76
CA THR A 41 -6.04 -5.86 1.02
C THR A 41 -7.37 -5.50 1.69
N SER A 42 -7.45 -5.59 3.03
CA SER A 42 -8.62 -5.13 3.78
C SER A 42 -8.87 -3.64 3.59
N PHE A 43 -7.80 -2.84 3.56
CA PHE A 43 -7.90 -1.40 3.30
C PHE A 43 -8.38 -1.11 1.87
N LEU A 44 -7.87 -1.83 0.87
CA LEU A 44 -8.36 -1.76 -0.51
C LEU A 44 -9.87 -2.03 -0.59
N LEU A 45 -10.35 -3.11 0.05
CA LEU A 45 -11.76 -3.48 0.04
C LEU A 45 -12.64 -2.45 0.77
N TYR A 46 -12.17 -1.94 1.90
CA TYR A 46 -12.84 -0.89 2.66
C TYR A 46 -13.01 0.39 1.82
N MET A 47 -11.92 0.88 1.24
CA MET A 47 -11.93 2.07 0.38
C MET A 47 -12.81 1.87 -0.85
N SER A 48 -12.69 0.72 -1.51
CA SER A 48 -13.50 0.40 -2.68
C SER A 48 -14.99 0.49 -2.36
N LYS A 49 -15.42 -0.08 -1.23
CA LYS A 49 -16.82 -0.02 -0.79
C LYS A 49 -17.30 1.43 -0.60
N ASP A 50 -16.55 2.25 0.13
CA ASP A 50 -16.94 3.64 0.40
C ASP A 50 -17.01 4.46 -0.90
N ILE A 51 -16.06 4.24 -1.80
CA ILE A 51 -16.01 4.90 -3.11
C ILE A 51 -17.21 4.49 -3.99
N PHE A 52 -17.48 3.19 -4.13
CA PHE A 52 -18.61 2.70 -4.93
C PHE A 52 -19.96 3.14 -4.36
N TYR A 53 -20.08 3.20 -3.02
CA TYR A 53 -21.28 3.70 -2.36
C TYR A 53 -21.53 5.18 -2.71
N HIS A 54 -20.50 6.03 -2.66
CA HIS A 54 -20.62 7.43 -3.01
C HIS A 54 -20.87 7.68 -4.51
N MET A 55 -20.31 6.86 -5.40
CA MET A 55 -20.58 6.93 -6.85
C MET A 55 -22.02 6.53 -7.19
N THR A 56 -22.53 5.47 -6.57
CA THR A 56 -23.82 4.87 -6.94
C THR A 56 -24.99 5.52 -6.21
N SER A 57 -24.86 5.84 -4.92
CA SER A 57 -25.99 6.29 -4.09
C SER A 57 -26.22 7.79 -4.12
N LYS A 58 -25.18 8.61 -4.34
CA LYS A 58 -25.31 10.07 -4.28
C LYS A 58 -25.44 10.74 -5.65
N GLY A 59 -25.31 9.99 -6.75
CA GLY A 59 -25.42 10.54 -8.12
C GLY A 59 -24.47 11.72 -8.37
N ILE A 60 -23.37 11.83 -7.62
CA ILE A 60 -22.48 12.99 -7.67
C ILE A 60 -21.66 12.88 -8.95
N SER A 61 -21.80 13.87 -9.83
CA SER A 61 -20.88 14.14 -10.93
C SER A 61 -19.51 14.56 -10.36
N THR A 62 -18.77 13.59 -9.82
CA THR A 62 -17.39 13.79 -9.41
C THR A 62 -16.58 14.18 -10.63
N SER A 63 -15.70 15.17 -10.46
CA SER A 63 -14.85 15.65 -11.55
C SER A 63 -13.91 14.52 -12.02
N ILE A 64 -13.56 14.50 -13.30
CA ILE A 64 -12.56 13.55 -13.86
C ILE A 64 -11.30 13.46 -12.99
N MET A 65 -10.86 14.59 -12.43
CA MET A 65 -9.70 14.66 -11.54
C MET A 65 -9.88 13.83 -10.26
N GLN A 66 -11.05 13.88 -9.61
CA GLN A 66 -11.33 13.08 -8.42
C GLN A 66 -11.33 11.58 -8.74
N TYR A 67 -11.91 11.19 -9.87
CA TYR A 67 -11.86 9.81 -10.35
C TYR A 67 -10.42 9.34 -10.56
N THR A 68 -9.58 10.14 -11.21
CA THR A 68 -8.17 9.80 -11.44
C THR A 68 -7.40 9.61 -10.14
N ILE A 69 -7.62 10.47 -9.14
CA ILE A 69 -6.99 10.35 -7.82
C ILE A 69 -7.44 9.06 -7.14
N VAL A 70 -8.75 8.81 -7.09
CA VAL A 70 -9.34 7.66 -6.41
C VAL A 70 -8.91 6.34 -7.06
N PHE A 71 -9.00 6.23 -8.39
CA PHE A 71 -8.55 5.06 -9.12
C PHE A 71 -7.01 4.90 -9.06
N GLY A 72 -6.26 5.99 -8.95
CA GLY A 72 -4.83 5.95 -8.69
C GLY A 72 -4.49 5.30 -7.34
N ILE A 73 -5.20 5.70 -6.28
CA ILE A 73 -5.06 5.09 -4.94
C ILE A 73 -5.45 3.61 -4.99
N LEU A 74 -6.64 3.28 -5.50
CA LEU A 74 -7.11 1.89 -5.59
C LEU A 74 -6.18 1.01 -6.43
N GLY A 75 -5.74 1.51 -7.59
CA GLY A 75 -4.80 0.82 -8.46
C GLY A 75 -3.46 0.58 -7.77
N SER A 76 -2.93 1.57 -7.06
CA SER A 76 -1.66 1.43 -6.32
C SER A 76 -1.75 0.41 -5.19
N LEU A 77 -2.87 0.39 -4.46
CA LEU A 77 -3.15 -0.59 -3.41
C LEU A 77 -3.27 -2.00 -3.98
N LEU A 78 -3.96 -2.16 -5.11
CA LEU A 78 -4.13 -3.46 -5.78
C LEU A 78 -2.78 -4.03 -6.24
N ILE A 79 -1.98 -3.23 -6.95
CA ILE A 79 -0.65 -3.66 -7.41
C ILE A 79 0.24 -4.00 -6.21
N ASN A 80 0.21 -3.19 -5.15
CA ASN A 80 0.99 -3.45 -3.95
C ASN A 80 0.53 -4.73 -3.22
N SER A 81 -0.77 -5.02 -3.17
CA SER A 81 -1.29 -6.30 -2.65
C SER A 81 -0.77 -7.49 -3.46
N CYS A 82 -0.71 -7.38 -4.79
CA CYS A 82 -0.12 -8.44 -5.62
C CYS A 82 1.39 -8.62 -5.35
N ALA A 83 2.14 -7.54 -5.16
CA ALA A 83 3.57 -7.59 -4.83
C ALA A 83 3.78 -8.27 -3.47
N LEU A 84 3.02 -7.85 -2.45
CA LEU A 84 3.04 -8.45 -1.11
C LEU A 84 2.69 -9.94 -1.12
N LEU A 85 1.73 -10.36 -1.95
CA LEU A 85 1.38 -11.78 -2.10
C LEU A 85 2.56 -12.58 -2.67
N LEU A 86 3.18 -12.09 -3.75
CA LEU A 86 4.34 -12.76 -4.37
C LEU A 86 5.53 -12.86 -3.42
N GLU A 87 5.81 -11.79 -2.67
CA GLU A 87 6.86 -11.76 -1.66
C GLU A 87 6.59 -12.78 -0.53
N ASN A 88 5.34 -12.86 -0.06
CA ASN A 88 4.96 -13.82 0.98
C ASN A 88 5.11 -15.28 0.51
N LEU A 89 4.67 -15.59 -0.72
CA LEU A 89 4.78 -16.93 -1.29
C LEU A 89 6.24 -17.36 -1.48
N SER A 90 7.09 -16.45 -1.95
CA SER A 90 8.51 -16.69 -2.16
C SER A 90 9.27 -16.83 -0.84
N LEU A 91 8.99 -15.99 0.16
CA LEU A 91 9.53 -16.14 1.53
C LEU A 91 9.14 -17.49 2.15
N MET A 92 7.89 -17.91 2.01
CA MET A 92 7.42 -19.20 2.51
C MET A 92 8.16 -20.35 1.82
N THR A 93 8.33 -20.28 0.50
CA THR A 93 9.06 -21.30 -0.29
C THR A 93 10.53 -21.42 0.10
N LEU A 94 11.20 -20.29 0.39
CA LEU A 94 12.58 -20.29 0.87
C LEU A 94 12.68 -20.93 2.26
N ARG A 95 11.75 -20.59 3.17
CA ARG A 95 11.74 -21.14 4.53
C ARG A 95 11.47 -22.63 4.57
N THR A 96 10.51 -23.14 3.80
CA THR A 96 10.24 -24.58 3.74
C THR A 96 11.46 -25.35 3.24
N LYS A 97 12.17 -24.83 2.24
CA LYS A 97 13.36 -25.49 1.69
C LYS A 97 14.57 -25.43 2.62
N ASN A 98 14.77 -24.33 3.34
CA ASN A 98 15.84 -24.26 4.35
C ASN A 98 15.57 -25.20 5.53
N ALA A 99 14.31 -25.34 5.93
CA ALA A 99 13.91 -26.33 6.95
C ALA A 99 14.19 -27.77 6.49
N ASP A 100 13.98 -28.09 5.21
CA ASP A 100 14.28 -29.40 4.63
C ASP A 100 15.80 -29.71 4.58
N LEU A 101 16.65 -28.68 4.51
CA LEU A 101 18.11 -28.81 4.44
C LEU A 101 18.80 -28.84 5.82
N GLY A 102 18.07 -28.63 6.92
CA GLY A 102 18.61 -28.61 8.28
C GLY A 102 19.54 -27.42 8.57
N GLU A 103 19.64 -26.45 7.66
CA GLU A 103 20.33 -25.18 7.88
C GLU A 103 19.44 -24.24 8.70
N ASN A 104 20.05 -23.41 9.56
CA ASN A 104 19.31 -22.41 10.31
C ASN A 104 18.46 -21.56 9.34
N ASN A 105 17.17 -21.43 9.66
CA ASN A 105 16.05 -20.93 8.84
C ASN A 105 16.19 -19.52 8.20
N VAL A 106 17.37 -18.92 8.14
CA VAL A 106 17.58 -17.50 7.88
C VAL A 106 18.65 -17.21 6.82
N ASP A 107 19.49 -18.17 6.41
CA ASP A 107 20.51 -17.89 5.40
C ASP A 107 19.90 -17.78 4.01
N MET A 108 19.44 -16.57 3.67
CA MET A 108 19.17 -16.17 2.30
C MET A 108 20.48 -15.76 1.62
N SER A 109 20.61 -16.03 0.32
CA SER A 109 21.75 -15.50 -0.44
C SER A 109 21.84 -13.98 -0.30
N THR A 110 23.06 -13.41 -0.34
CA THR A 110 23.29 -11.96 -0.25
C THR A 110 22.41 -11.14 -1.21
N LYS A 111 22.16 -11.66 -2.42
CA LYS A 111 21.26 -11.05 -3.40
C LYS A 111 19.80 -11.01 -2.91
N ASN A 112 19.32 -12.09 -2.28
CA ASN A 112 17.96 -12.18 -1.75
C ASN A 112 17.76 -11.28 -0.52
N THR A 113 18.77 -11.18 0.34
CA THR A 113 18.73 -10.27 1.49
C THR A 113 18.64 -8.81 1.06
N ILE A 114 19.37 -8.42 0.00
CA ILE A 114 19.29 -7.07 -0.58
C ILE A 114 17.89 -6.82 -1.16
N LEU A 115 17.38 -7.71 -2.01
CA LEU A 115 16.05 -7.59 -2.60
C LEU A 115 14.93 -7.48 -1.53
N PHE A 116 15.03 -8.27 -0.47
CA PHE A 116 14.07 -8.23 0.63
C PHE A 116 14.16 -6.93 1.44
N ASN A 117 15.38 -6.40 1.67
CA ASN A 117 15.57 -5.11 2.32
C ASN A 117 15.00 -3.95 1.49
N ASP A 118 15.22 -3.98 0.17
CA ASP A 118 14.67 -3.00 -0.76
C ASP A 118 13.14 -3.07 -0.78
N PHE A 119 12.58 -4.28 -0.73
CA PHE A 119 11.14 -4.48 -0.60
C PHE A 119 10.59 -3.86 0.69
N ARG A 120 11.19 -4.17 1.85
CA ARG A 120 10.77 -3.61 3.14
C ARG A 120 10.88 -2.10 3.21
N THR A 121 11.90 -1.52 2.57
CA THR A 121 12.07 -0.06 2.47
C THR A 121 10.98 0.54 1.60
N SER A 122 10.66 -0.10 0.47
CA SER A 122 9.59 0.34 -0.42
C SER A 122 8.22 0.32 0.27
N GLN A 123 7.93 -0.68 1.12
CA GLN A 123 6.68 -0.71 1.89
C GLN A 123 6.55 0.43 2.91
N LYS A 124 7.68 0.85 3.53
CA LYS A 124 7.70 2.05 4.40
C LYS A 124 7.39 3.31 3.61
N ILE A 125 8.04 3.50 2.47
CA ILE A 125 7.84 4.67 1.60
C ILE A 125 6.39 4.70 1.11
N PHE A 126 5.88 3.55 0.67
CA PHE A 126 4.49 3.39 0.22
C PHE A 126 3.51 3.84 1.32
N PHE A 127 3.70 3.38 2.56
CA PHE A 127 2.84 3.77 3.68
C PHE A 127 2.83 5.28 3.96
N VAL A 128 4.02 5.91 4.01
CA VAL A 128 4.15 7.34 4.29
C VAL A 128 3.45 8.18 3.22
N ILE A 129 3.59 7.79 1.95
CA ILE A 129 2.98 8.53 0.85
C ILE A 129 1.49 8.25 0.78
N LEU A 130 1.06 7.00 1.01
CA LEU A 130 -0.35 6.62 1.05
C LEU A 130 -1.10 7.41 2.15
N THR A 131 -0.53 7.51 3.35
CA THR A 131 -1.11 8.31 4.44
C THR A 131 -1.16 9.79 4.10
N GLY A 132 -0.12 10.34 3.47
CA GLY A 132 -0.13 11.73 2.99
C GLY A 132 -1.20 11.99 1.92
N VAL A 133 -1.34 11.09 0.94
CA VAL A 133 -2.33 11.19 -0.15
C VAL A 133 -3.75 11.06 0.40
N ILE A 134 -4.01 10.10 1.29
CA ILE A 134 -5.34 9.91 1.89
C ILE A 134 -5.68 11.05 2.84
N GLY A 135 -4.74 11.48 3.70
CA GLY A 135 -4.97 12.60 4.60
C GLY A 135 -5.30 13.89 3.85
N SER A 136 -4.58 14.15 2.76
CA SER A 136 -4.87 15.27 1.87
C SER A 136 -6.21 15.09 1.16
N PHE A 137 -6.52 13.88 0.70
CA PHE A 137 -7.81 13.58 0.06
C PHE A 137 -8.99 13.83 1.01
N LEU A 138 -8.93 13.33 2.25
CA LEU A 138 -9.99 13.52 3.25
C LEU A 138 -10.14 15.01 3.61
N TYR A 139 -9.03 15.73 3.83
CA TYR A 139 -9.06 17.15 4.17
C TYR A 139 -9.68 18.02 3.06
N TYR A 140 -9.33 17.76 1.79
CA TYR A 140 -9.80 18.59 0.67
C TYR A 140 -11.16 18.15 0.10
N TYR A 141 -11.53 16.87 0.21
CA TYR A 141 -12.71 16.34 -0.48
C TYR A 141 -13.86 15.90 0.44
N GLU A 142 -13.61 15.53 1.71
CA GLU A 142 -14.71 15.23 2.66
C GLU A 142 -15.18 16.45 3.46
N ASP A 143 -14.35 17.48 3.67
CA ASP A 143 -14.73 18.66 4.46
C ASP A 143 -15.58 19.70 3.67
N ILE A 144 -15.89 19.41 2.40
CA ILE A 144 -16.65 20.32 1.53
C ILE A 144 -18.05 19.77 1.24
N GLY A 145 -18.87 19.75 2.30
CA GLY A 145 -20.26 20.21 2.20
C GLY A 145 -20.38 21.75 2.18
N ILE A 146 -19.26 22.47 2.29
CA ILE A 146 -19.19 23.94 2.33
C ILE A 146 -18.18 24.42 1.28
N ASN A 147 -18.70 24.94 0.16
CA ASN A 147 -18.02 25.89 -0.73
C ASN A 147 -16.82 25.44 -1.61
N LEU A 148 -16.95 24.35 -2.38
CA LEU A 148 -16.08 24.18 -3.57
C LEU A 148 -16.45 25.16 -4.70
N ALA A 149 -17.63 25.78 -4.62
CA ALA A 149 -18.04 26.86 -5.51
C ALA A 149 -17.33 28.21 -5.24
N ASN A 150 -16.64 28.39 -4.10
CA ASN A 150 -16.01 29.66 -3.72
C ASN A 150 -14.48 29.60 -3.54
N SER A 151 -13.82 28.45 -3.79
CA SER A 151 -12.37 28.31 -3.70
C SER A 151 -11.71 28.31 -5.09
N SER A 152 -11.89 29.39 -5.84
CA SER A 152 -11.20 29.69 -7.11
C SER A 152 -9.76 30.21 -6.90
N GLY A 153 -9.09 29.82 -5.81
CA GLY A 153 -7.74 30.24 -5.47
C GLY A 153 -6.67 29.21 -5.90
N TYR A 154 -5.52 29.71 -6.36
CA TYR A 154 -4.32 28.94 -6.73
C TYR A 154 -3.91 27.82 -5.75
N GLY A 155 -4.25 27.93 -4.46
CA GLY A 155 -3.98 26.92 -3.45
C GLY A 155 -4.72 25.60 -3.64
N SER A 156 -5.93 25.60 -4.21
CA SER A 156 -6.67 24.35 -4.50
C SER A 156 -6.07 23.59 -5.68
N THR A 157 -5.47 24.30 -6.63
CA THR A 157 -4.81 23.74 -7.82
C THR A 157 -3.46 23.10 -7.48
N ILE A 158 -2.68 23.69 -6.58
CA ILE A 158 -1.39 23.13 -6.15
C ILE A 158 -1.61 21.86 -5.32
N ALA A 159 -2.60 21.85 -4.43
CA ALA A 159 -2.94 20.69 -3.62
C ALA A 159 -3.43 19.52 -4.49
N SER A 160 -4.29 19.77 -5.48
CA SER A 160 -4.77 18.72 -6.38
C SER A 160 -3.67 18.14 -7.28
N VAL A 161 -2.75 18.98 -7.79
CA VAL A 161 -1.56 18.54 -8.53
C VAL A 161 -0.63 17.72 -7.62
N GLY A 162 -0.44 18.12 -6.36
CA GLY A 162 0.34 17.38 -5.38
C GLY A 162 -0.25 16.00 -5.07
N ILE A 163 -1.58 15.91 -4.90
CA ILE A 163 -2.28 14.64 -4.68
C ILE A 163 -2.17 13.73 -5.92
N LEU A 164 -2.35 14.28 -7.12
CA LEU A 164 -2.18 13.54 -8.38
C LEU A 164 -0.73 13.03 -8.55
N GLY A 165 0.26 13.87 -8.26
CA GLY A 165 1.67 13.48 -8.26
C GLY A 165 1.97 12.38 -7.25
N GLY A 166 1.39 12.47 -6.06
CA GLY A 166 1.44 11.42 -5.04
C GLY A 166 0.82 10.10 -5.52
N CYS A 167 -0.33 10.13 -6.17
CA CYS A 167 -0.96 8.94 -6.76
C CYS A 167 -0.10 8.32 -7.87
N ALA A 168 0.45 9.14 -8.77
CA ALA A 168 1.35 8.67 -9.82
C ALA A 168 2.62 8.03 -9.24
N TYR A 169 3.18 8.63 -8.18
CA TYR A 169 4.31 8.05 -7.46
C TYR A 169 3.94 6.72 -6.79
N LEU A 170 2.79 6.64 -6.13
CA LEU A 170 2.33 5.38 -5.52
C LEU A 170 2.17 4.27 -6.56
N LEU A 171 1.58 4.56 -7.72
CA LEU A 171 1.47 3.60 -8.82
C LEU A 171 2.84 3.16 -9.34
N SER A 172 3.77 4.11 -9.53
CA SER A 172 5.12 3.80 -9.99
C SER A 172 5.87 2.95 -8.96
N LEU A 173 5.78 3.30 -7.68
CA LEU A 173 6.39 2.55 -6.58
C LEU A 173 5.80 1.15 -6.48
N SER A 174 4.47 1.00 -6.53
CA SER A 174 3.82 -0.32 -6.53
C SER A 174 4.23 -1.18 -7.73
N SER A 175 4.42 -0.58 -8.90
CA SER A 175 4.88 -1.30 -10.09
C SER A 175 6.33 -1.77 -9.93
N ALA A 176 7.21 -0.91 -9.38
CA ALA A 176 8.59 -1.26 -9.08
C ALA A 176 8.69 -2.35 -8.01
N THR A 177 7.89 -2.27 -6.93
CA THR A 177 7.86 -3.31 -5.90
C THR A 177 7.38 -4.64 -6.45
N PHE A 178 6.37 -4.63 -7.32
CA PHE A 178 5.90 -5.84 -8.00
C PHE A 178 7.00 -6.46 -8.89
N ALA A 179 7.74 -5.64 -9.63
CA ALA A 179 8.88 -6.11 -10.42
C ALA A 179 9.96 -6.75 -9.54
N ASN A 180 10.32 -6.11 -8.43
CA ASN A 180 11.29 -6.62 -7.47
C ASN A 180 10.82 -7.94 -6.84
N SER A 181 9.56 -8.05 -6.43
CA SER A 181 9.00 -9.31 -5.91
C SER A 181 8.97 -10.42 -6.95
N LYS A 182 8.74 -10.07 -8.22
CA LYS A 182 8.85 -11.03 -9.32
C LYS A 182 10.30 -11.50 -9.49
N GLU A 183 11.29 -10.63 -9.38
CA GLU A 183 12.69 -11.04 -9.40
C GLU A 183 13.04 -11.91 -8.20
N PHE A 184 12.62 -11.53 -6.99
CA PHE A 184 12.80 -12.31 -5.77
C PHE A 184 12.17 -13.71 -5.89
N SER A 185 10.97 -13.81 -6.48
CA SER A 185 10.29 -15.09 -6.75
C SER A 185 11.04 -16.00 -7.73
N LYS A 186 11.88 -15.44 -8.61
CA LYS A 186 12.67 -16.21 -9.58
C LYS A 186 13.97 -16.74 -8.96
N VAL A 187 14.43 -16.22 -7.83
CA VAL A 187 15.68 -16.67 -7.24
C VAL A 187 15.49 -18.01 -6.54
N ARG A 188 15.90 -19.06 -7.24
CA ARG A 188 16.30 -20.34 -6.62
C ARG A 188 17.67 -20.12 -5.95
N MET A 189 17.83 -20.55 -4.70
CA MET A 189 19.09 -20.47 -3.97
C MET A 189 20.19 -21.28 -4.66
N LYS A 190 21.46 -20.87 -4.46
CA LYS A 190 22.67 -21.56 -4.95
C LYS A 190 22.59 -23.04 -4.59
N GLY A 191 22.45 -23.92 -5.59
CA GLY A 191 22.34 -25.35 -5.38
C GLY A 191 21.61 -26.14 -6.48
N GLN A 192 21.17 -25.49 -7.56
CA GLN A 192 20.79 -26.13 -8.83
C GLN A 192 21.18 -25.24 -10.00
#